data_AF-A0A4D6NQ71-F1
#
_entry.id   AF-A0A4D6NQ71-F1
#
_cell.length_a   1.000
_cell.length_b   1.000
_cell.length_c   1.000
_cell.angle_alpha   90.00
_cell.angle_beta   90.00
_cell.angle_gamma   90.00
#
_symmetry.space_group_name_H-M   'P 1'
#
loop_
_entity.id
_entity.type
_entity.pdbx_description
1 polymer ?
#
loop_
_entity_poly.entity_id
_entity_poly.type
_entity_poly.pdbx_seq_one_letter_code
_entity_poly.pdbx_strand_id
1 'polypeptide(L)'
;MLSLLVVTLMIVVVLPPSLAIKSTQAISRMCSKTTFQSEWVNLLLEFPGSQVSSDKDLVYISFNVTLQHLSKALYTSVVISNTTLDPRVRVTYEDCLQLLNDFVDSLARYLSNLSLGVVGSAKEDVLTWLNAARTDLDTCLEGFADDAGPVKDMMNNNLKDLSKLISNCLAIFSIVAHSGDFVSVPIQNRRRLMMATNHFPSWFNRHDR
;
A
#
# COMPACT_ATOMS: atom_id res chain seq x y z
N MET A 1 -44.58 -11.18 1.68
CA MET A 1 -43.74 -10.43 2.63
C MET A 1 -43.24 -11.30 3.78
N LEU A 2 -44.07 -12.15 4.41
CA LEU A 2 -43.62 -13.08 5.45
C LEU A 2 -42.48 -14.02 5.01
N SER A 3 -42.49 -14.52 3.77
CA SER A 3 -41.48 -15.43 3.24
C SER A 3 -40.09 -14.80 3.10
N LEU A 4 -40.01 -13.53 2.70
CA LEU A 4 -38.75 -12.79 2.55
C LEU A 4 -38.09 -12.51 3.91
N LEU A 5 -38.89 -12.15 4.92
CA LEU A 5 -38.42 -11.91 6.29
C LEU A 5 -37.82 -13.16 6.92
N VAL A 6 -38.43 -14.33 6.69
CA VAL A 6 -37.93 -15.62 7.20
C VAL A 6 -36.62 -16.00 6.51
N VAL A 7 -36.48 -15.77 5.21
CA VAL A 7 -35.23 -16.03 4.47
C VAL A 7 -34.10 -15.10 4.94
N THR A 8 -34.37 -13.81 5.15
CA THR A 8 -33.35 -12.88 5.70
C THR A 8 -32.93 -13.23 7.12
N LEU A 9 -33.87 -13.66 7.98
CA LEU A 9 -33.55 -14.10 9.33
C LEU A 9 -32.70 -15.38 9.31
N MET A 10 -33.02 -16.33 8.42
CA MET A 10 -32.23 -17.55 8.28
C MET A 10 -30.82 -17.26 7.74
N ILE A 11 -30.65 -16.31 6.83
CA ILE A 11 -29.31 -15.89 6.35
C ILE A 11 -28.48 -15.27 7.50
N VAL A 12 -29.09 -14.43 8.34
CA VAL A 12 -28.40 -13.82 9.50
C VAL A 12 -28.06 -14.86 10.59
N VAL A 13 -28.85 -15.92 10.73
CA VAL A 13 -28.63 -17.00 11.71
C VAL A 13 -27.67 -18.09 11.21
N VAL A 14 -27.61 -18.31 9.89
CA VAL A 14 -26.70 -19.28 9.25
C VAL A 14 -25.33 -18.67 8.93
N LEU A 15 -25.24 -17.35 8.77
CA LEU A 15 -23.94 -16.68 8.75
C LEU A 15 -23.37 -16.80 10.18
N PRO A 16 -22.26 -17.52 10.40
CA PRO A 16 -21.64 -17.54 11.72
C PRO A 16 -21.42 -16.09 12.14
N PRO A 17 -21.68 -15.72 13.42
CA PRO A 17 -21.17 -14.46 13.93
C PRO A 17 -19.71 -14.44 13.54
N SER A 18 -19.26 -13.37 12.87
CA SER A 18 -17.85 -13.19 12.53
C SER A 18 -17.06 -13.66 13.73
N LEU A 19 -16.40 -14.82 13.60
CA LEU A 19 -15.62 -15.36 14.71
C LEU A 19 -14.73 -14.18 15.09
N ALA A 20 -14.82 -13.73 16.34
CA ALA A 20 -13.90 -12.72 16.83
C ALA A 20 -12.54 -13.42 16.87
N ILE A 21 -11.87 -13.46 15.72
CA ILE A 21 -10.57 -14.04 15.53
C ILE A 21 -9.66 -13.21 16.42
N LYS A 22 -9.20 -13.81 17.51
CA LYS A 22 -8.28 -13.13 18.43
C LYS A 22 -6.97 -12.92 17.69
N SER A 23 -6.47 -11.68 17.68
CA SER A 23 -5.18 -11.40 17.05
C SER A 23 -4.05 -12.10 17.80
N THR A 24 -3.07 -12.57 17.05
CA THR A 24 -1.87 -13.16 17.61
C THR A 24 -1.02 -12.09 18.29
N GLN A 25 -0.12 -12.51 19.18
CA GLN A 25 0.83 -11.59 19.81
C GLN A 25 1.72 -10.88 18.77
N ALA A 26 2.08 -11.57 17.69
CA ALA A 26 2.86 -11.00 16.59
C ALA A 26 2.08 -9.90 15.85
N ILE A 27 0.83 -10.19 15.44
CA ILE A 27 -0.06 -9.20 14.80
C ILE A 27 -0.29 -8.01 15.73
N SER A 28 -0.62 -8.26 17.00
CA SER A 28 -0.86 -7.19 17.98
C SER A 28 0.37 -6.30 18.15
N ARG A 29 1.58 -6.89 18.25
CA ARG A 29 2.84 -6.14 18.38
C ARG A 29 3.09 -5.29 17.15
N MET A 30 3.01 -5.87 15.95
CA MET A 30 3.34 -5.18 14.71
C MET A 30 2.30 -4.09 14.37
N CYS A 31 1.01 -4.36 14.60
CA CYS A 31 -0.06 -3.39 14.36
C CYS A 31 -0.10 -2.26 15.39
N SER A 32 0.45 -2.44 16.60
CA SER A 32 0.47 -1.38 17.62
C SER A 32 1.24 -0.11 17.20
N LYS A 33 2.08 -0.22 16.17
CA LYS A 33 2.87 0.88 15.62
C LYS A 33 2.31 1.46 14.32
N THR A 34 1.18 0.93 13.84
CA THR A 34 0.54 1.42 12.62
C THR A 34 -0.44 2.56 12.94
N THR A 35 -0.72 3.39 11.94
CA THR A 35 -1.62 4.55 12.09
C THR A 35 -3.08 4.11 12.07
N PHE A 36 -3.44 3.16 11.19
CA PHE A 36 -4.82 2.68 11.02
C PHE A 36 -4.96 1.26 11.56
N GLN A 37 -4.96 1.11 12.88
CA GLN A 37 -4.75 -0.18 13.56
C GLN A 37 -5.90 -1.17 13.40
N SER A 38 -7.14 -0.74 13.67
CA SER A 38 -8.31 -1.64 13.67
C SER A 38 -8.59 -2.24 12.29
N GLU A 39 -8.63 -1.39 11.25
CA GLU A 39 -8.81 -1.80 9.85
C GLU A 39 -7.70 -2.78 9.43
N TRP A 40 -6.45 -2.48 9.80
CA TRP A 40 -5.30 -3.28 9.41
C TRP A 40 -5.23 -4.64 10.11
N VAL A 41 -5.55 -4.71 11.40
CA VAL A 41 -5.63 -5.98 12.12
C VAL A 41 -6.65 -6.89 11.44
N ASN A 42 -7.84 -6.38 11.12
CA ASN A 42 -8.86 -7.19 10.44
C ASN A 42 -8.36 -7.73 9.09
N LEU A 43 -7.76 -6.87 8.26
CA LEU A 43 -7.21 -7.28 6.96
C LEU A 43 -6.12 -8.36 7.10
N LEU A 44 -5.23 -8.24 8.09
CA LEU A 44 -4.20 -9.27 8.31
C LEU A 44 -4.80 -10.58 8.82
N LEU A 45 -5.83 -10.54 9.68
CA LEU A 45 -6.48 -11.74 10.20
C LEU A 45 -7.26 -12.51 9.13
N GLU A 46 -7.78 -11.82 8.12
CA GLU A 46 -8.43 -12.42 6.96
C GLU A 46 -7.44 -13.16 6.05
N PHE A 47 -6.14 -12.85 6.13
CA PHE A 47 -5.14 -13.53 5.33
C PHE A 47 -4.93 -14.99 5.79
N PRO A 48 -4.98 -15.98 4.87
CA PRO A 48 -4.81 -17.38 5.24
C PRO A 48 -3.46 -17.66 5.90
N GLY A 49 -3.49 -18.29 7.08
CA GLY A 49 -2.27 -18.65 7.83
C GLY A 49 -1.69 -17.55 8.72
N SER A 50 -2.29 -16.36 8.75
CA SER A 50 -1.84 -15.22 9.58
C SER A 50 -1.75 -15.53 11.09
N GLN A 51 -2.54 -16.50 11.56
CA GLN A 51 -2.62 -16.90 12.98
C GLN A 51 -1.38 -17.59 13.53
N VAL A 52 -0.51 -18.08 12.66
CA VAL A 52 0.72 -18.80 13.04
C VAL A 52 1.98 -18.16 12.44
N SER A 53 1.82 -16.95 11.87
CA SER A 53 2.87 -16.22 11.18
C SER A 53 3.90 -15.59 12.12
N SER A 54 5.17 -15.66 11.73
CA SER A 54 6.26 -14.89 12.33
C SER A 54 6.25 -13.43 11.90
N ASP A 55 7.08 -12.58 12.51
CA ASP A 55 7.21 -11.17 12.11
C ASP A 55 7.66 -11.01 10.65
N LYS A 56 8.48 -11.93 10.14
CA LYS A 56 8.90 -11.96 8.72
C LYS A 56 7.75 -12.34 7.80
N ASP A 57 6.95 -13.33 8.21
CA ASP A 57 5.77 -13.72 7.45
C ASP A 57 4.75 -12.58 7.42
N LEU A 58 4.61 -11.82 8.52
CA LEU A 58 3.73 -10.66 8.58
C LEU A 58 4.18 -9.51 7.67
N VAL A 59 5.49 -9.37 7.39
CA VAL A 59 5.97 -8.48 6.31
C VAL A 59 5.52 -9.00 4.95
N TYR A 60 5.69 -10.29 4.66
CA TYR A 60 5.20 -10.84 3.38
C TYR A 60 3.69 -10.64 3.23
N ILE A 61 2.93 -10.93 4.28
CA ILE A 61 1.47 -10.78 4.30
C ILE A 61 1.08 -9.30 4.12
N SER A 62 1.74 -8.36 4.80
CA SER A 62 1.42 -6.93 4.65
C SER A 62 1.61 -6.44 3.22
N PHE A 63 2.70 -6.85 2.56
CA PHE A 63 2.95 -6.50 1.17
C PHE A 63 1.94 -7.17 0.23
N ASN A 64 1.56 -8.42 0.48
CA ASN A 64 0.59 -9.13 -0.34
C ASN A 64 -0.81 -8.52 -0.24
N VAL A 65 -1.30 -8.23 0.97
CA VAL A 65 -2.57 -7.52 1.19
C VAL A 65 -2.54 -6.15 0.50
N THR A 66 -1.45 -5.38 0.66
CA THR A 66 -1.31 -4.09 -0.01
C THR A 66 -1.35 -4.21 -1.53
N LEU A 67 -0.70 -5.23 -2.10
CA LEU A 67 -0.72 -5.51 -3.55
C LEU A 67 -2.13 -5.83 -4.04
N GLN A 68 -2.87 -6.70 -3.34
CA GLN A 68 -4.24 -7.06 -3.71
C GLN A 68 -5.15 -5.82 -3.79
N HIS A 69 -5.03 -4.92 -2.80
CA HIS A 69 -5.80 -3.69 -2.79
C HIS A 69 -5.34 -2.69 -3.87
N LEU A 70 -4.03 -2.54 -4.11
CA LEU A 70 -3.51 -1.72 -5.20
C LEU A 70 -4.00 -2.21 -6.57
N SER A 71 -3.91 -3.52 -6.83
CA SER A 71 -4.39 -4.11 -8.07
C SER A 71 -5.89 -3.94 -8.25
N LYS A 72 -6.67 -4.08 -7.17
CA LYS A 72 -8.12 -3.83 -7.20
C LYS A 72 -8.43 -2.36 -7.50
N ALA A 73 -7.77 -1.43 -6.81
CA ALA A 73 -7.93 0.00 -7.03
C ALA A 73 -7.59 0.37 -8.47
N LEU A 74 -6.43 -0.06 -8.97
CA LEU A 74 -6.01 0.14 -10.36
C LEU A 74 -7.05 -0.40 -11.35
N TYR A 75 -7.50 -1.64 -11.16
CA TYR A 75 -8.51 -2.25 -12.02
C TYR A 75 -9.81 -1.41 -12.05
N THR A 76 -10.34 -1.05 -10.89
CA THR A 76 -11.55 -0.21 -10.81
C THR A 76 -11.34 1.17 -11.40
N SER A 77 -10.14 1.72 -11.25
CA SER A 77 -9.79 3.02 -11.83
C SER A 77 -9.72 2.94 -13.34
N VAL A 78 -9.18 1.87 -13.94
CA VAL A 78 -9.11 1.69 -15.40
C VAL A 78 -10.50 1.53 -16.04
N VAL A 79 -11.47 0.93 -15.34
CA VAL A 79 -12.83 0.71 -15.89
C VAL A 79 -13.51 2.01 -16.33
N ILE A 80 -13.20 3.15 -15.69
CA ILE A 80 -13.78 4.45 -16.05
C ILE A 80 -12.97 5.24 -17.09
N SER A 81 -11.90 4.66 -17.63
CA SER A 81 -10.98 5.30 -18.59
C SER A 81 -11.68 5.82 -19.85
N ASN A 82 -12.76 5.16 -20.27
CA ASN A 82 -13.55 5.52 -21.44
C ASN A 82 -14.61 6.61 -21.20
N THR A 83 -14.70 7.14 -19.98
CA THR A 83 -15.65 8.23 -19.65
C THR A 83 -15.19 9.55 -20.26
N THR A 84 -16.08 10.37 -20.80
CA THR A 84 -15.72 11.73 -21.23
C THR A 84 -15.39 12.57 -20.00
N LEU A 85 -14.16 13.09 -19.93
CA LEU A 85 -13.67 13.91 -18.82
C LEU A 85 -13.24 15.28 -19.35
N ASP A 86 -13.32 16.28 -18.48
CA ASP A 86 -12.64 17.54 -18.73
C ASP A 86 -11.14 17.30 -18.99
N PRO A 87 -10.50 18.02 -19.95
CA PRO A 87 -9.09 17.81 -20.28
C PRO A 87 -8.14 17.91 -19.07
N ARG A 88 -8.41 18.79 -18.09
CA ARG A 88 -7.60 18.89 -16.88
C ARG A 88 -7.75 17.62 -16.04
N VAL A 89 -8.99 17.20 -15.78
CA VAL A 89 -9.31 16.00 -14.98
C VAL A 89 -8.73 14.75 -15.64
N ARG A 90 -8.73 14.70 -16.98
CA ARG A 90 -8.16 13.62 -17.78
C ARG A 90 -6.66 13.45 -17.51
N VAL A 91 -5.89 14.54 -17.55
CA VAL A 91 -4.44 14.50 -17.30
C VAL A 91 -4.16 14.00 -15.88
N THR A 92 -4.77 14.60 -14.86
CA THR A 92 -4.60 14.17 -13.47
C THR A 92 -4.96 12.69 -13.26
N TYR A 93 -6.04 12.23 -13.91
CA TYR A 93 -6.45 10.84 -13.84
C TYR A 93 -5.44 9.88 -14.49
N GLU A 94 -4.90 10.22 -15.65
CA GLU A 94 -3.90 9.39 -16.34
C GLU A 94 -2.58 9.33 -15.57
N ASP A 95 -2.12 10.45 -15.00
CA ASP A 95 -0.94 10.49 -14.13
C ASP A 95 -1.11 9.57 -12.92
N CYS A 96 -2.29 9.63 -12.27
CA CYS A 96 -2.58 8.77 -11.14
C CYS A 96 -2.70 7.28 -11.50
N LEU A 97 -3.24 6.95 -12.67
CA LEU A 97 -3.26 5.57 -13.15
C LEU A 97 -1.85 5.02 -13.37
N GLN A 98 -0.96 5.83 -13.96
CA GLN A 98 0.42 5.42 -14.20
C GLN A 98 1.13 5.16 -12.87
N LEU A 99 1.00 6.05 -11.89
CA LEU A 99 1.59 5.86 -10.55
C LEU A 99 1.07 4.59 -9.88
N LEU A 100 -0.24 4.34 -9.93
CA LEU A 100 -0.82 3.10 -9.40
C LEU A 100 -0.27 1.84 -10.08
N ASN A 101 -0.10 1.87 -11.40
CA ASN A 101 0.51 0.77 -12.15
C ASN A 101 1.96 0.53 -11.73
N ASP A 102 2.76 1.59 -11.66
CA ASP A 102 4.16 1.53 -11.22
C ASP A 102 4.26 0.96 -9.80
N PHE A 103 3.27 1.24 -8.94
CA PHE A 103 3.26 0.67 -7.61
C PHE A 103 2.94 -0.81 -7.57
N VAL A 104 1.96 -1.26 -8.36
CA VAL A 104 1.64 -2.68 -8.52
C VAL A 104 2.88 -3.45 -8.99
N ASP A 105 3.54 -2.97 -10.03
CA ASP A 105 4.72 -3.62 -10.61
C ASP A 105 5.89 -3.70 -9.62
N SER A 106 6.15 -2.59 -8.92
CA SER A 106 7.23 -2.51 -7.93
C SER A 106 7.00 -3.46 -6.76
N LEU A 107 5.77 -3.51 -6.25
CA LEU A 107 5.39 -4.34 -5.10
C LEU A 107 5.37 -5.83 -5.47
N ALA A 108 4.87 -6.17 -6.66
CA ALA A 108 4.90 -7.54 -7.19
C ALA A 108 6.35 -8.03 -7.36
N ARG A 109 7.23 -7.19 -7.89
CA ARG A 109 8.66 -7.50 -8.01
C ARG A 109 9.31 -7.71 -6.64
N TYR A 110 8.99 -6.88 -5.66
CA TYR A 110 9.49 -7.05 -4.30
C TYR A 110 9.05 -8.39 -3.70
N LEU A 111 7.76 -8.73 -3.80
CA LEU A 111 7.23 -10.02 -3.30
C LEU A 111 7.89 -11.22 -3.98
N SER A 112 8.12 -11.14 -5.29
CA SER A 112 8.87 -12.16 -6.04
C SER A 112 10.29 -12.32 -5.48
N ASN A 113 11.02 -11.23 -5.32
CA ASN A 113 12.38 -11.25 -4.73
C ASN A 113 12.40 -11.76 -3.29
N LEU A 114 11.37 -11.43 -2.50
CA LEU A 114 11.21 -11.91 -1.12
C LEU A 114 11.01 -13.42 -1.08
N SER A 115 10.19 -13.97 -1.98
CA SER A 115 9.99 -15.42 -2.09
C SER A 115 11.25 -16.18 -2.52
N LEU A 116 12.12 -15.54 -3.31
CA LEU A 116 13.39 -16.10 -3.76
C LEU A 116 14.55 -15.89 -2.76
N GLY A 117 14.32 -15.18 -1.65
CA GLY A 117 15.34 -14.89 -0.65
C GLY A 117 16.41 -13.87 -1.08
N VAL A 118 16.17 -13.09 -2.14
CA VAL A 118 17.17 -12.19 -2.78
C VAL A 118 17.18 -10.77 -2.16
N VAL A 119 16.53 -10.56 -1.02
CA VAL A 119 16.26 -9.22 -0.44
C VAL A 119 17.47 -8.56 0.24
N GLY A 120 18.63 -9.22 0.22
CA GLY A 120 19.81 -8.92 1.06
C GLY A 120 20.35 -7.47 1.04
N SER A 121 20.01 -6.63 0.07
CA SER A 121 20.43 -5.22 -0.01
C SER A 121 19.31 -4.21 -0.26
N ALA A 122 18.04 -4.63 -0.34
CA ALA A 122 16.95 -3.79 -0.88
C ALA A 122 16.13 -3.04 0.19
N LYS A 123 16.52 -3.07 1.48
CA LYS A 123 15.70 -2.48 2.55
C LYS A 123 15.49 -0.98 2.41
N GLU A 124 16.59 -0.25 2.20
CA GLU A 124 16.57 1.22 2.10
C GLU A 124 15.82 1.65 0.82
N ASP A 125 15.98 0.87 -0.25
CA ASP A 125 15.23 1.06 -1.49
C ASP A 125 13.72 0.86 -1.27
N VAL A 126 13.30 -0.17 -0.52
CA VAL A 126 11.89 -0.44 -0.22
C VAL A 126 11.28 0.61 0.70
N LEU A 127 12.01 1.06 1.73
CA LEU A 127 11.56 2.16 2.59
C LEU A 127 11.39 3.44 1.79
N THR A 128 12.38 3.79 0.97
CA THR A 128 12.34 4.98 0.11
C THR A 128 11.16 4.91 -0.84
N TRP A 129 10.98 3.76 -1.50
CA TRP A 129 9.90 3.54 -2.45
C TRP A 129 8.52 3.60 -1.79
N LEU A 130 8.30 2.99 -0.62
CA LEU A 130 7.02 3.09 0.11
C LEU A 130 6.71 4.52 0.55
N ASN A 131 7.72 5.31 0.95
CA ASN A 131 7.54 6.72 1.28
C ASN A 131 7.19 7.56 0.05
N ALA A 132 7.86 7.31 -1.07
CA ALA A 132 7.56 7.96 -2.35
C ALA A 132 6.13 7.62 -2.79
N ALA A 133 5.77 6.33 -2.79
CA ALA A 133 4.44 5.88 -3.19
C ALA A 133 3.32 6.53 -2.38
N ARG A 134 3.51 6.67 -1.06
CA ARG A 134 2.54 7.39 -0.22
C ARG A 134 2.41 8.87 -0.63
N THR A 135 3.54 9.55 -0.83
CA THR A 135 3.56 10.96 -1.23
C THR A 135 2.85 11.15 -2.58
N ASP A 136 3.12 10.28 -3.53
CA ASP A 136 2.51 10.28 -4.87
C ASP A 136 0.99 10.10 -4.81
N LEU A 137 0.48 9.21 -3.93
CA LEU A 137 -0.96 9.07 -3.69
C LEU A 137 -1.57 10.34 -3.09
N ASP A 138 -0.87 10.99 -2.16
CA ASP A 138 -1.32 12.23 -1.54
C ASP A 138 -1.36 13.37 -2.59
N THR A 139 -0.34 13.48 -3.47
CA THR A 139 -0.34 14.42 -4.61
C THR A 139 -1.48 14.12 -5.60
N CYS A 140 -1.77 12.85 -5.85
CA CYS A 140 -2.91 12.46 -6.67
C CYS A 140 -4.24 12.93 -6.09
N LEU A 141 -4.44 12.79 -4.77
CA LEU A 141 -5.62 13.31 -4.08
C LEU A 141 -5.74 14.84 -4.21
N GLU A 142 -4.62 15.55 -4.06
CA GLU A 142 -4.56 17.00 -4.21
C GLU A 142 -4.87 17.45 -5.65
N GLY A 143 -4.47 16.67 -6.65
CA GLY A 143 -4.75 16.95 -8.06
C GLY A 143 -6.24 17.07 -8.38
N PHE A 144 -7.10 16.37 -7.62
CA PHE A 144 -8.56 16.42 -7.77
C PHE A 144 -9.25 17.39 -6.79
N ALA A 145 -8.52 18.17 -6.00
CA ALA A 145 -9.10 18.94 -4.88
C ALA A 145 -10.25 19.87 -5.32
N ASP A 146 -10.09 20.54 -6.46
CA ASP A 146 -11.07 21.51 -7.00
C ASP A 146 -12.12 20.91 -7.93
N ASP A 147 -11.99 19.63 -8.29
CA ASP A 147 -12.89 19.00 -9.26
C ASP A 147 -14.15 18.45 -8.58
N ALA A 148 -15.13 17.99 -9.36
CA ALA A 148 -16.33 17.33 -8.85
C ALA A 148 -16.78 16.22 -9.79
N GLY A 149 -17.48 15.22 -9.24
CA GLY A 149 -18.11 14.17 -10.01
C GLY A 149 -17.59 12.76 -9.71
N PRO A 150 -18.19 11.75 -10.36
CA PRO A 150 -18.04 10.36 -9.97
C PRO A 150 -16.60 9.83 -10.10
N VAL A 151 -15.84 10.36 -11.07
CA VAL A 151 -14.43 9.98 -11.27
C VAL A 151 -13.56 10.44 -10.10
N LYS A 152 -13.71 11.69 -9.68
CA LYS A 152 -13.03 12.21 -8.49
C LYS A 152 -13.40 11.41 -7.25
N ASP A 153 -14.69 11.17 -7.01
CA ASP A 153 -15.13 10.49 -5.79
C ASP A 153 -14.57 9.07 -5.71
N MET A 154 -14.59 8.35 -6.83
CA MET A 154 -14.02 7.02 -6.92
C MET A 154 -12.49 7.03 -6.75
N MET A 155 -11.78 7.92 -7.44
CA MET A 155 -10.32 8.05 -7.29
C MET A 155 -9.95 8.43 -5.84
N ASN A 156 -10.65 9.39 -5.24
CA ASN A 156 -10.40 9.79 -3.85
C ASN A 156 -10.60 8.66 -2.86
N ASN A 157 -11.67 7.86 -3.02
CA ASN A 157 -11.91 6.72 -2.15
C ASN A 157 -10.80 5.68 -2.29
N ASN A 158 -10.46 5.30 -3.53
CA ASN A 158 -9.39 4.35 -3.81
C ASN A 158 -8.05 4.84 -3.24
N LEU A 159 -7.62 6.05 -3.58
CA LEU A 159 -6.32 6.60 -3.19
C LEU A 159 -6.19 6.79 -1.67
N LYS A 160 -7.26 7.20 -0.97
CA LYS A 160 -7.25 7.31 0.50
C LYS A 160 -7.07 5.95 1.16
N ASP A 161 -7.81 4.94 0.73
CA ASP A 161 -7.68 3.59 1.28
C ASP A 161 -6.28 3.04 1.01
N LEU A 162 -5.73 3.25 -0.20
CA LEU A 162 -4.36 2.85 -0.52
C LEU A 162 -3.31 3.59 0.33
N SER A 163 -3.47 4.89 0.56
CA SER A 163 -2.53 5.68 1.40
C SER A 163 -2.48 5.12 2.83
N LYS A 164 -3.62 4.70 3.40
CA LYS A 164 -3.67 4.00 4.69
C LYS A 164 -2.90 2.68 4.68
N LEU A 165 -3.11 1.86 3.64
CA LEU A 165 -2.46 0.55 3.51
C LEU A 165 -0.95 0.68 3.35
N ILE A 166 -0.49 1.57 2.48
CA ILE A 166 0.94 1.86 2.29
C ILE A 166 1.55 2.38 3.59
N SER A 167 0.88 3.30 4.30
CA SER A 167 1.36 3.80 5.59
C SER A 167 1.53 2.68 6.63
N ASN A 168 0.60 1.74 6.71
CA ASN A 168 0.67 0.63 7.65
C ASN A 168 1.71 -0.42 7.22
N CYS A 169 1.80 -0.72 5.93
CA CYS A 169 2.82 -1.60 5.36
C CYS A 169 4.23 -1.05 5.62
N LEU A 170 4.44 0.26 5.44
CA LEU A 170 5.68 0.95 5.77
C LEU A 170 6.03 0.82 7.25
N ALA A 171 5.05 1.00 8.15
CA ALA A 171 5.27 0.87 9.59
C ALA A 171 5.70 -0.56 9.96
N ILE A 172 5.01 -1.58 9.44
CA ILE A 172 5.37 -2.99 9.63
C ILE A 172 6.79 -3.28 9.12
N PHE A 173 7.08 -2.86 7.89
CA PHE A 173 8.38 -3.10 7.27
C PHE A 173 9.51 -2.43 8.06
N SER A 174 9.26 -1.21 8.55
CA SER A 174 10.22 -0.46 9.35
C SER A 174 10.59 -1.20 10.64
N ILE A 175 9.65 -1.83 11.34
CA ILE A 175 9.93 -2.60 12.57
C ILE A 175 10.98 -3.69 12.29
N VAL A 176 10.77 -4.48 11.24
CA VAL A 176 11.65 -5.61 10.91
C VAL A 176 12.94 -5.16 10.23
N ALA A 177 12.92 -4.04 9.51
CA ALA A 177 14.12 -3.44 8.93
C ALA A 177 15.10 -2.97 10.03
N HIS A 178 14.58 -2.35 11.10
CA HIS A 178 15.36 -1.83 12.22
C HIS A 178 15.74 -2.90 13.25
N SER A 179 14.99 -4.01 13.38
CA SER A 179 15.33 -5.10 14.30
C SER A 179 16.55 -5.93 13.87
N GLY A 180 17.07 -5.72 12.66
CA GLY A 180 18.22 -6.45 12.14
C GLY A 180 17.89 -7.87 11.65
N ASP A 181 16.63 -8.30 11.70
CA ASP A 181 16.19 -9.66 11.33
C ASP A 181 16.36 -10.00 9.84
N PHE A 182 16.59 -8.98 9.01
CA PHE A 182 17.02 -9.10 7.63
C PHE A 182 18.52 -8.80 7.50
N VAL A 183 19.45 -9.64 7.92
CA VAL A 183 20.87 -9.46 7.56
C VAL A 183 21.51 -10.78 7.19
N SER A 184 21.98 -10.89 5.94
CA SER A 184 23.34 -11.37 5.63
C SER A 184 23.63 -11.35 4.11
N VAL A 185 24.00 -10.19 3.56
CA VAL A 185 24.99 -10.11 2.46
C VAL A 185 25.87 -8.88 2.73
N PRO A 186 27.21 -8.96 2.62
CA PRO A 186 28.08 -7.82 2.90
C PRO A 186 27.84 -6.70 1.88
N ILE A 187 27.31 -5.56 2.33
CA ILE A 187 27.16 -4.36 1.52
C ILE A 187 28.54 -3.69 1.42
N GLN A 188 29.27 -3.98 0.34
CA GLN A 188 30.51 -3.30 -0.04
C GLN A 188 30.27 -1.97 -0.77
N ASN A 189 29.06 -1.39 -0.72
CA ASN A 189 28.81 -0.11 -1.39
C ASN A 189 27.93 0.81 -0.55
N ARG A 190 28.53 1.46 0.46
CA ARG A 190 27.92 2.62 1.11
C ARG A 190 27.84 3.74 0.08
N ARG A 191 26.66 3.96 -0.50
CA ARG A 191 26.35 5.27 -1.11
C ARG A 191 26.44 6.29 0.02
N ARG A 192 27.48 7.12 -0.01
CA ARG A 192 27.61 8.28 0.87
C ARG A 192 26.41 9.20 0.60
N LEU A 193 25.66 9.56 1.64
CA LEU A 193 24.86 10.78 1.61
C LEU A 193 25.81 11.92 1.22
N MET A 194 25.50 12.62 0.13
CA MET A 194 26.14 13.89 -0.17
C MET A 194 25.74 14.86 0.94
N MET A 195 26.69 15.26 1.78
CA MET A 195 26.58 16.52 2.51
C MET A 195 26.23 17.61 1.50
N ALA A 196 25.28 18.47 1.84
CA ALA A 196 24.88 19.63 1.06
C ALA A 196 26.10 20.53 0.79
N THR A 197 26.79 20.24 -0.31
CA THR A 197 27.59 21.23 -1.02
C THR A 197 26.61 21.95 -1.93
N ASN A 198 26.74 23.27 -2.06
CA ASN A 198 25.88 24.13 -2.88
C ASN A 198 26.00 23.86 -4.40
N HIS A 199 26.18 22.60 -4.81
CA HIS A 199 26.27 22.16 -6.18
C HIS A 199 24.96 21.48 -6.56
N PHE A 200 24.12 22.23 -7.28
CA PHE A 200 22.96 21.67 -7.93
C PHE A 200 23.35 20.54 -8.90
N PRO A 201 22.52 19.48 -9.03
CA PRO A 201 22.76 18.38 -9.96
C PRO A 201 22.93 18.84 -11.41
N SER A 202 23.64 18.05 -12.22
CA SER A 202 23.91 18.39 -13.63
C SER A 202 22.67 18.48 -14.52
N TRP A 203 21.57 17.86 -14.11
CA TRP A 203 20.27 17.94 -14.79
C TRP A 203 19.47 19.20 -14.40
N PHE A 204 19.91 19.95 -13.37
CA PHE A 204 19.27 21.18 -12.92
C PHE A 204 19.88 22.38 -13.64
N ASN A 205 19.18 22.82 -14.69
CA ASN A 205 19.64 23.89 -15.58
C ASN A 205 19.86 25.20 -14.84
N ARG A 206 20.80 26.01 -15.34
CA ARG A 206 21.14 27.31 -14.74
C ARG A 206 20.01 28.35 -14.78
N HIS A 207 19.10 28.23 -15.75
CA HIS A 207 17.96 29.15 -15.88
C HIS A 207 16.85 28.85 -14.87
N ASP A 208 16.86 27.66 -14.28
CA ASP A 208 15.89 27.19 -13.28
C ASP A 208 16.43 27.32 -11.84
N ARG A 209 17.56 28.03 -11.66
CA ARG A 209 18.19 28.34 -10.37
C ARG A 209 17.64 29.61 -9.74
#